data_AF-A0A7R9ZMD1-F1
#
_entry.id   AF-A0A7R9ZMD1-F1
#
_cell.length_a   1.000
_cell.length_b   1.000
_cell.length_c   1.000
_cell.angle_alpha   90.00
_cell.angle_beta   90.00
_cell.angle_gamma   90.00
#
_symmetry.space_group_name_H-M   'P 1'
#
loop_
_entity.id
_entity.type
_entity.pdbx_description
1 polymer ?
#
loop_
_entity_poly.entity_id
_entity_poly.type
_entity_poly.pdbx_seq_one_letter_code
_entity_poly.pdbx_strand_id
1 'polypeptide(L)'
;KIVANIRTWLQRRPQRSSDADRGDTSSGSGSSKKGKHKPSKRESKGKGKKRRCLELYGGVGTIGLHVADLFDSLVSSDENPFNKKCFDSTVSNMKNGAKPLKTKIEYKSMNASEMVHAA
;
A
#
# COMPACT_ATOMS: atom_id res chain seq x y z
N LYS A 1 -30.99 -4.34 -4.04
CA LYS A 1 -29.97 -4.20 -2.95
C LYS A 1 -28.89 -5.24 -3.21
N ILE A 2 -27.71 -4.83 -3.69
CA ILE A 2 -26.57 -5.73 -3.87
C ILE A 2 -25.67 -5.53 -2.65
N VAL A 3 -25.56 -6.56 -1.81
CA VAL A 3 -24.62 -6.61 -0.69
C VAL A 3 -23.47 -7.52 -1.12
N ALA A 4 -22.35 -6.94 -1.54
CA ALA A 4 -21.15 -7.69 -1.84
C ALA A 4 -20.35 -7.89 -0.54
N ASN A 5 -20.31 -9.13 -0.04
CA ASN A 5 -19.59 -9.51 1.16
C ASN A 5 -18.13 -9.86 0.81
N ILE A 6 -17.23 -8.87 0.89
CA ILE A 6 -15.80 -8.95 0.50
C ILE A 6 -14.95 -9.84 1.45
N ARG A 7 -15.55 -10.41 2.50
CA ARG A 7 -14.82 -11.12 3.57
C ARG A 7 -14.13 -12.42 3.16
N THR A 8 -14.40 -13.00 1.99
CA THR A 8 -13.85 -14.31 1.61
C THR A 8 -12.53 -14.25 0.84
N TRP A 9 -12.07 -13.08 0.37
CA TRP A 9 -10.84 -13.02 -0.43
C TRP A 9 -9.54 -12.95 0.41
N LEU A 10 -9.63 -12.54 1.68
CA LEU A 10 -8.44 -12.34 2.53
C LEU A 10 -7.90 -13.60 3.25
N GLN A 11 -8.57 -14.75 3.14
CA GLN A 11 -8.19 -15.96 3.91
C GLN A 11 -7.36 -17.00 3.15
N ARG A 12 -6.94 -16.73 1.90
CA ARG A 12 -6.09 -17.65 1.12
C ARG A 12 -4.75 -17.02 0.73
N ARG A 13 -4.02 -16.48 1.71
CA ARG A 13 -2.56 -16.34 1.57
C ARG A 13 -1.92 -17.59 2.15
N PRO A 14 -1.35 -18.51 1.35
CA PRO A 14 -0.47 -19.53 1.90
C PRO A 14 0.68 -18.83 2.62
N GLN A 15 0.91 -19.20 3.89
CA GLN A 15 2.15 -18.86 4.55
C GLN A 15 3.30 -19.40 3.70
N ARG A 16 4.19 -18.52 3.24
CA ARG A 16 5.48 -18.95 2.69
C ARG A 16 6.22 -19.63 3.84
N SER A 17 6.10 -20.94 3.92
CA SER A 17 6.99 -21.80 4.69
C SER A 17 8.40 -21.59 4.15
N SER A 18 9.25 -21.11 5.03
CA SER A 18 10.68 -20.94 4.81
C SER A 18 11.38 -22.28 5.02
N ASP A 19 11.21 -23.26 4.13
CA ASP A 19 11.93 -24.52 4.24
C ASP A 19 12.10 -25.19 2.87
N ALA A 20 13.32 -25.09 2.33
CA ALA A 20 14.03 -26.11 1.56
C ALA A 20 15.23 -25.44 0.88
N ASP A 21 16.44 -25.68 1.38
CA ASP A 21 17.36 -26.60 0.70
C ASP A 21 18.77 -26.45 1.30
N ARG A 22 19.19 -27.41 2.12
CA ARG A 22 20.59 -27.66 2.48
C ARG A 22 20.70 -29.12 2.92
N GLY A 23 20.88 -30.01 1.94
CA GLY A 23 21.58 -31.26 2.16
C GLY A 23 23.04 -31.07 1.77
N ASP A 24 23.96 -31.13 2.73
CA ASP A 24 25.14 -31.98 2.58
C ASP A 24 25.77 -32.29 3.95
N THR A 25 26.20 -33.53 4.08
CA THR A 25 26.77 -34.19 5.25
C THR A 25 28.26 -33.93 5.38
N SER A 26 28.74 -33.51 6.55
CA SER A 26 30.06 -33.95 7.05
C SER A 26 30.23 -33.71 8.56
N SER A 27 30.67 -34.77 9.22
CA SER A 27 31.17 -34.91 10.59
C SER A 27 32.03 -33.76 11.14
N GLY A 28 31.83 -33.39 12.40
CA GLY A 28 32.79 -32.56 13.15
C GLY A 28 32.33 -32.22 14.57
N SER A 29 32.94 -32.86 15.56
CA SER A 29 32.84 -32.58 17.00
C SER A 29 33.35 -31.18 17.36
N GLY A 30 32.67 -30.45 18.26
CA GLY A 30 33.24 -29.22 18.83
C GLY A 30 32.30 -28.34 19.66
N SER A 31 32.37 -28.51 20.98
CA SER A 31 32.35 -27.51 22.06
C SER A 31 31.91 -26.05 21.80
N SER A 32 30.92 -25.60 22.58
CA SER A 32 30.88 -24.31 23.31
C SER A 32 30.87 -22.97 22.53
N LYS A 33 29.76 -22.21 22.63
CA LYS A 33 29.69 -20.85 23.24
C LYS A 33 28.37 -20.13 22.91
N LYS A 34 27.76 -19.58 23.97
CA LYS A 34 26.54 -18.76 23.99
C LYS A 34 26.85 -17.38 23.38
N GLY A 35 26.57 -17.18 22.09
CA GLY A 35 26.74 -15.92 21.39
C GLY A 35 25.53 -14.98 21.58
N LYS A 36 25.71 -13.91 22.36
CA LYS A 36 24.78 -12.77 22.39
C LYS A 36 24.82 -12.05 21.05
N HIS A 37 23.78 -12.20 20.22
CA HIS A 37 23.59 -11.36 19.04
C HIS A 37 23.18 -9.94 19.48
N LYS A 38 24.07 -8.96 19.30
CA LYS A 38 23.72 -7.53 19.28
C LYS A 38 22.80 -7.27 18.09
N PRO A 39 21.66 -6.58 18.22
CA PRO A 39 20.94 -6.08 17.06
C PRO A 39 21.82 -5.05 16.34
N SER A 40 22.20 -5.39 15.11
CA SER A 40 22.89 -4.48 14.20
C SER A 40 22.02 -3.23 14.01
N LYS A 41 22.59 -2.06 14.31
CA LYS A 41 22.04 -0.76 13.91
C LYS A 41 21.63 -0.84 12.44
N ARG A 42 20.34 -0.68 12.14
CA ARG A 42 19.86 -0.45 10.78
C ARG A 42 20.46 0.87 10.31
N GLU A 43 21.46 0.77 9.45
CA GLU A 43 22.11 1.90 8.82
C GLU A 43 21.17 2.64 7.86
N SER A 44 21.27 3.97 8.00
CA SER A 44 21.11 5.04 7.01
C SER A 44 19.89 5.08 6.09
N LYS A 45 19.09 6.13 6.34
CA LYS A 45 18.07 6.72 5.46
C LYS A 45 18.64 7.04 4.07
N GLY A 46 18.48 6.14 3.11
CA GLY A 46 18.38 6.53 1.69
C GLY A 46 17.07 7.29 1.48
N LYS A 47 17.10 8.48 0.86
CA LYS A 47 15.87 9.15 0.41
C LYS A 47 15.23 8.28 -0.68
N GLY A 48 14.27 7.44 -0.30
CA GLY A 48 13.53 6.60 -1.23
C GLY A 48 12.86 7.43 -2.33
N LYS A 49 12.78 6.88 -3.55
CA LYS A 49 12.05 7.50 -4.65
C LYS A 49 10.59 7.71 -4.24
N LYS A 50 10.07 8.93 -4.44
CA LYS A 50 8.65 9.24 -4.18
C LYS A 50 7.76 8.41 -5.10
N ARG A 51 6.78 7.72 -4.52
CA ARG A 51 5.80 6.90 -5.23
C ARG A 51 4.55 7.73 -5.48
N ARG A 52 4.22 7.94 -6.75
CA ARG A 52 3.01 8.67 -7.17
C ARG A 52 2.04 7.69 -7.82
N CYS A 53 0.75 7.85 -7.54
CA CYS A 53 -0.32 7.07 -8.14
C CYS A 53 -1.32 8.01 -8.82
N LEU A 54 -1.69 7.64 -10.05
CA LEU A 54 -2.79 8.24 -10.79
C LEU A 54 -3.84 7.14 -11.00
N GLU A 55 -5.03 7.37 -10.51
CA GLU A 55 -6.20 6.52 -10.70
C GLU A 55 -7.14 7.19 -11.71
N LEU A 56 -7.32 6.55 -12.87
CA LEU A 56 -8.23 7.00 -13.93
C LEU A 56 -9.57 6.30 -13.78
N TYR A 57 -10.66 7.03 -14.03
CA TYR A 57 -12.03 6.57 -13.78
C TYR A 57 -12.19 6.04 -12.35
N GLY A 58 -11.62 6.78 -11.39
CA GLY A 58 -11.56 6.36 -10.00
C GLY A 58 -12.92 6.37 -9.29
N GLY A 59 -13.95 6.93 -9.92
CA GLY A 59 -15.25 7.12 -9.31
C GLY A 59 -15.11 7.85 -7.97
N VAL A 60 -15.55 7.24 -6.88
CA VAL A 60 -15.40 7.79 -5.52
C VAL A 60 -14.04 7.51 -4.87
N GLY A 61 -13.05 7.06 -5.63
CA GLY A 61 -11.69 6.74 -5.18
C GLY A 61 -11.57 5.39 -4.48
N THR A 62 -12.43 4.43 -4.81
CA THR A 62 -12.54 3.17 -4.05
C THR A 62 -11.21 2.42 -3.98
N ILE A 63 -10.52 2.21 -5.10
CA ILE A 63 -9.26 1.44 -5.10
C ILE A 63 -8.13 2.32 -4.59
N GLY A 64 -7.98 3.53 -5.15
CA GLY A 64 -6.91 4.46 -4.80
C GLY A 64 -6.83 4.74 -3.30
N LEU A 65 -7.97 4.99 -2.64
CA LEU A 65 -7.98 5.29 -1.20
C LEU A 65 -7.61 4.09 -0.33
N HIS A 66 -7.89 2.86 -0.76
CA HIS A 66 -7.50 1.64 -0.01
C HIS A 66 -6.00 1.38 -0.02
N VAL A 67 -5.29 1.88 -1.03
CA VAL A 67 -3.84 1.71 -1.19
C VAL A 67 -3.06 3.01 -0.97
N ALA A 68 -3.73 4.06 -0.49
CA ALA A 68 -3.16 5.41 -0.43
C ALA A 68 -1.88 5.46 0.42
N ASP A 69 -1.78 4.66 1.48
CA ASP A 69 -0.61 4.61 2.38
C ASP A 69 0.67 4.06 1.73
N LEU A 70 0.55 3.41 0.57
CA LEU A 70 1.68 2.90 -0.21
C LEU A 70 2.36 3.98 -1.08
N PHE A 71 1.73 5.14 -1.22
CA PHE A 71 2.15 6.25 -2.08
C PHE A 71 2.38 7.53 -1.30
N ASP A 72 3.24 8.40 -1.81
CA ASP A 72 3.42 9.77 -1.30
C ASP A 72 2.31 10.70 -1.81
N SER A 73 1.80 10.43 -3.02
CA SER A 73 0.68 11.15 -3.60
C SER A 73 -0.23 10.25 -4.42
N LEU A 74 -1.53 10.48 -4.30
CA LEU A 74 -2.59 9.85 -5.08
C LEU A 74 -3.45 10.94 -5.72
N VAL A 75 -3.62 10.86 -7.04
CA VAL A 75 -4.60 11.67 -7.78
C VAL A 75 -5.65 10.70 -8.32
N SER A 76 -6.91 10.92 -7.97
CA SER A 76 -8.04 10.19 -8.56
C SER A 76 -8.76 11.11 -9.54
N SER A 77 -9.19 10.57 -10.68
CA SER A 77 -9.86 11.36 -11.72
C SER A 77 -11.04 10.63 -12.32
N ASP A 78 -12.10 11.39 -12.58
CA ASP A 78 -13.36 10.92 -13.16
C ASP A 78 -14.17 12.12 -13.69
N GLU A 79 -14.95 11.91 -14.74
CA GLU A 79 -15.77 12.97 -15.36
C GLU A 79 -17.06 13.26 -14.58
N ASN A 80 -17.53 12.33 -13.75
CA ASN A 80 -18.81 12.46 -13.08
C ASN A 80 -18.72 13.44 -11.89
N PRO A 81 -19.47 14.57 -11.91
CA PRO A 81 -19.41 15.59 -10.85
C PRO A 81 -19.94 15.09 -9.50
N PHE A 82 -20.80 14.07 -9.48
CA PHE A 82 -21.35 13.51 -8.25
C PHE A 82 -20.30 12.74 -7.44
N ASN A 83 -19.30 12.17 -8.12
CA ASN A 83 -18.26 11.37 -7.49
C ASN A 83 -17.30 12.22 -6.64
N LYS A 84 -17.04 13.47 -7.06
CA LYS A 84 -16.16 14.40 -6.33
C LYS A 84 -16.63 14.62 -4.89
N LYS A 85 -17.91 14.87 -4.68
CA LYS A 85 -18.47 15.12 -3.33
C LYS A 85 -18.33 13.90 -2.43
N CYS A 86 -18.57 12.70 -2.97
CA CYS A 86 -18.39 11.44 -2.25
C CYS A 86 -16.91 11.17 -1.93
N PHE A 87 -16.01 11.46 -2.86
CA PHE A 87 -14.57 11.36 -2.65
C PHE A 87 -14.09 12.29 -1.53
N ASP A 88 -14.46 13.57 -1.59
CA ASP A 88 -14.05 14.59 -0.60
C ASP A 88 -14.54 14.23 0.81
N SER A 89 -15.77 13.71 0.92
CA SER A 89 -16.32 13.20 2.18
C SER A 89 -15.52 12.02 2.72
N THR A 90 -15.19 11.05 1.87
CA THR A 90 -14.38 9.88 2.24
C THR A 90 -12.99 10.29 2.76
N VAL A 91 -12.30 11.16 2.02
CA VAL A 91 -10.96 11.65 2.39
C VAL A 91 -10.98 12.40 3.72
N SER A 92 -12.00 13.23 3.94
CA SER A 92 -12.16 13.97 5.20
C SER A 92 -12.32 13.03 6.40
N ASN A 93 -13.14 11.98 6.25
CA ASN A 93 -13.32 10.96 7.28
C ASN A 93 -12.03 10.18 7.57
N MET A 94 -11.24 9.88 6.53
CA MET A 94 -9.94 9.20 6.70
C MET A 94 -8.89 10.07 7.40
N LYS A 95 -8.86 11.38 7.10
CA LYS A 95 -7.92 12.32 7.75
C LYS A 95 -8.21 12.51 9.24
N ASN A 96 -9.49 12.46 9.62
CA ASN A 96 -9.94 12.61 11.00
C ASN A 96 -9.89 11.31 11.83
N GLY A 97 -9.46 10.19 11.22
CA GLY A 97 -9.35 8.90 11.89
C GLY A 97 -8.15 8.79 12.84
N ALA A 98 -8.10 7.69 13.60
CA ALA A 98 -7.06 7.41 14.59
C ALA A 98 -5.62 7.34 14.02
N LYS A 99 -5.48 7.10 12.71
CA LYS A 99 -4.20 7.15 11.98
C LYS A 99 -4.37 8.02 10.74
N PRO A 100 -4.06 9.32 10.83
CA PRO A 100 -4.18 10.24 9.70
C PRO A 100 -3.30 9.80 8.53
N LEU A 101 -3.86 9.83 7.33
CA LEU A 101 -3.11 9.58 6.10
C LEU A 101 -2.04 10.68 5.90
N LYS A 102 -0.81 10.26 5.65
CA LYS A 102 0.31 11.16 5.29
C LYS A 102 0.36 11.45 3.79
N THR A 103 -0.33 10.63 2.99
CA THR A 103 -0.40 10.73 1.53
C THR A 103 -1.11 11.99 1.09
N LYS A 104 -0.54 12.70 0.11
CA LYS A 104 -1.25 13.80 -0.55
C LYS A 104 -2.33 13.21 -1.46
N ILE A 105 -3.59 13.50 -1.19
CA ILE A 105 -4.73 12.99 -1.95
C ILE A 105 -5.44 14.15 -2.65
N GLU A 106 -5.70 13.98 -3.95
CA GLU A 106 -6.34 14.99 -4.81
C GLU A 106 -7.37 14.32 -5.74
N TYR A 107 -8.41 15.08 -6.10
CA TYR A 107 -9.42 14.66 -7.06
C TYR A 107 -9.46 15.64 -8.24
N LYS A 108 -9.46 15.13 -9.46
CA LYS A 108 -9.59 15.94 -10.68
C LYS A 108 -10.79 15.51 -11.50
N SER A 109 -11.72 16.44 -11.71
CA SER A 109 -12.88 16.27 -12.58
C SER A 109 -12.47 16.48 -14.04
N MET A 110 -11.80 15.47 -14.62
CA MET A 110 -11.23 15.49 -15.96
C MET A 110 -11.38 14.10 -16.59
N ASN A 111 -11.32 14.02 -17.92
CA ASN A 111 -11.28 12.74 -18.62
C ASN A 111 -9.87 12.13 -18.62
N ALA A 112 -9.80 10.84 -18.95
CA ALA A 112 -8.53 10.11 -18.94
C ALA A 112 -7.50 10.68 -19.92
N SER A 113 -7.92 11.12 -21.11
CA SER A 113 -7.03 11.68 -22.13
C SER A 113 -6.35 12.95 -21.62
N GLU A 114 -7.10 13.87 -21.03
CA GLU A 114 -6.55 15.10 -20.44
C GLU A 114 -5.63 14.81 -19.25
N MET A 115 -5.97 13.82 -18.43
CA MET A 115 -5.18 13.44 -17.26
C MET A 115 -3.78 12.91 -17.60
N VAL A 116 -3.64 12.16 -18.69
CA VAL A 116 -2.35 11.64 -19.13
C VAL A 116 -1.40 12.76 -19.55
N HIS A 117 -1.93 13.85 -20.12
CA HIS A 117 -1.12 15.01 -20.49
C HIS A 117 -0.83 15.96 -19.32
N ALA A 118 -1.55 15.82 -18.20
CA ALA A 118 -1.45 16.70 -17.03
C ALA A 118 -0.66 16.11 -15.83
N ALA A 119 -0.14 14.88 -15.92
CA ALA A 119 0.47 14.11 -14.83
C ALA A 119 2.02 14.07 -14.87
#